data_AF-A0A0D8ZUU5-F1
#
_entry.id   AF-A0A0D8ZUU5-F1
#
_cell.length_a   1.000
_cell.length_b   1.000
_cell.length_c   1.000
_cell.angle_alpha   90.00
_cell.angle_beta   90.00
_cell.angle_gamma   90.00
#
_symmetry.space_group_name_H-M   'P 1'
#
loop_
_entity.id
_entity.type
_entity.pdbx_description
1 polymer ?
#
loop_
_entity_poly.entity_id
_entity_poly.type
_entity_poly.pdbx_seq_one_letter_code
_entity_poly.pdbx_strand_id
1 'polypeptide(L)'
;MRKYSSGIATLSSTVRVPDDIYEKLREIRLSLESQHQSAAPTMQDLVNVALQRFTRDWNNSEEQSQMLAELLEHRKIARSKMGKKNDSRHASTEQP
;
A
#
# COMPACT_ATOMS: atom_id res chain seq x y z
N MET A 1 12.78 -12.56 -39.70
CA MET A 1 11.83 -11.85 -38.80
C MET A 1 11.49 -12.78 -37.63
N ARG A 2 12.00 -12.50 -36.41
CA ARG A 2 11.65 -13.29 -35.22
C ARG A 2 10.36 -12.73 -34.63
N LYS A 3 9.31 -13.55 -34.58
CA LYS A 3 8.06 -13.23 -33.88
C LYS A 3 8.26 -13.54 -32.39
N TYR A 4 8.26 -12.52 -31.54
CA TYR A 4 8.18 -12.70 -30.10
C TYR A 4 6.71 -12.90 -29.75
N SER A 5 6.31 -14.15 -29.54
CA SER A 5 5.04 -14.48 -28.91
C SER A 5 5.14 -14.10 -27.44
N SER A 6 4.67 -12.91 -27.07
CA SER A 6 4.58 -12.50 -25.68
C SER A 6 3.47 -13.32 -25.02
N GLY A 7 3.85 -14.39 -24.34
CA GLY A 7 2.94 -15.18 -23.53
C GLY A 7 2.36 -14.27 -22.44
N ILE A 8 1.05 -14.05 -22.49
CA ILE A 8 0.32 -13.37 -21.43
C ILE A 8 0.25 -14.37 -20.27
N ALA A 9 1.29 -14.41 -19.46
CA ALA A 9 1.24 -15.07 -18.17
C ALA A 9 0.22 -14.30 -17.33
N THR A 10 -0.97 -14.86 -17.18
CA THR A 10 -1.92 -14.43 -16.16
C THR A 10 -1.32 -14.77 -14.80
N LEU A 11 -0.41 -13.92 -14.35
CA LEU A 11 0.09 -13.93 -12.98
C LEU A 11 -1.11 -13.61 -12.11
N SER A 12 -1.78 -14.65 -11.59
CA SER A 12 -2.62 -14.53 -10.40
C SER A 12 -1.68 -14.17 -9.25
N SER A 13 -1.32 -12.89 -9.20
CA SER A 13 -0.60 -12.30 -8.10
C SER A 13 -1.61 -12.17 -6.99
N THR A 14 -1.60 -13.11 -6.04
CA THR A 14 -2.21 -12.86 -4.73
C THR A 14 -1.44 -11.69 -4.11
N VAL A 15 -1.92 -10.47 -4.34
CA VAL A 15 -1.34 -9.26 -3.79
C VAL A 15 -1.59 -9.32 -2.28
N ARG A 16 -0.53 -9.62 -1.52
CA ARG A 16 -0.60 -9.57 -0.06
C ARG A 16 -0.71 -8.11 0.36
N VAL A 17 -1.78 -7.78 1.08
CA VAL A 17 -1.90 -6.47 1.73
C VAL A 17 -0.81 -6.39 2.81
N PRO A 18 0.03 -5.35 2.80
CA PRO A 18 1.00 -5.11 3.87
C PRO A 18 0.35 -5.12 5.26
N ASP A 19 1.05 -5.69 6.25
CA ASP A 19 0.49 -5.93 7.58
C ASP A 19 0.06 -4.61 8.26
N ASP A 20 0.76 -3.51 8.01
CA ASP A 20 0.41 -2.17 8.52
C ASP A 20 -0.91 -1.62 7.95
N ILE A 21 -1.19 -1.92 6.69
CA ILE A 21 -2.47 -1.55 6.05
C ILE A 21 -3.59 -2.44 6.58
N TYR A 22 -3.30 -3.73 6.78
CA TYR A 22 -4.27 -4.66 7.34
C TYR A 22 -4.70 -4.25 8.76
N GLU A 23 -3.76 -3.91 9.63
CA GLU A 23 -4.09 -3.47 11.00
C GLU A 23 -4.95 -2.21 11.02
N LYS A 24 -4.64 -1.20 10.18
CA LYS A 24 -5.47 0.01 10.08
C LYS A 24 -6.90 -0.30 9.63
N LEU A 25 -7.06 -1.17 8.64
CA LEU A 25 -8.38 -1.60 8.18
C LEU A 25 -9.13 -2.41 9.26
N ARG A 26 -8.40 -3.21 10.04
CA ARG A 26 -8.93 -3.97 11.17
C ARG A 26 -9.43 -3.05 12.29
N GLU A 27 -8.69 -1.99 12.62
CA GLU A 27 -9.12 -0.98 13.59
C GLU A 27 -10.44 -0.31 13.17
N ILE A 28 -10.55 0.08 11.89
CA ILE A 28 -11.78 0.66 11.34
C ILE A 28 -12.93 -0.34 11.46
N ARG A 29 -12.70 -1.60 11.08
CA ARG A 29 -13.72 -2.66 11.17
C ARG A 29 -14.21 -2.85 12.61
N LEU A 30 -13.31 -2.93 13.60
CA LEU A 30 -13.69 -3.10 15.00
C LEU A 30 -14.51 -1.92 15.52
N SER A 31 -14.17 -0.70 15.11
CA SER A 31 -14.96 0.51 15.44
C SER A 31 -16.38 0.43 14.86
N LEU A 32 -16.53 -0.07 13.63
CA LEU A 32 -17.83 -0.24 12.99
C LEU A 32 -18.62 -1.43 13.58
N GLU A 33 -17.96 -2.50 13.97
CA GLU A 33 -18.57 -3.66 14.63
C GLU A 33 -19.17 -3.27 15.99
N SER A 34 -18.51 -2.37 16.73
CA SER A 34 -19.08 -1.81 17.96
C SER A 34 -20.38 -1.03 17.72
N GLN A 35 -20.56 -0.42 16.55
CA GLN A 35 -21.70 0.46 16.24
C GLN A 35 -22.83 -0.27 15.49
N HIS A 36 -22.48 -1.24 14.65
CA HIS A 36 -23.38 -1.90 13.72
C HIS A 36 -23.46 -3.41 13.91
N GLN A 37 -22.71 -3.98 14.86
CA GLN A 37 -22.71 -5.40 15.21
C GLN A 37 -22.61 -6.30 13.96
N SER A 38 -23.61 -7.14 13.71
CA SER A 38 -23.67 -8.08 12.59
C SER A 38 -23.82 -7.42 11.21
N ALA A 39 -24.15 -6.12 11.15
CA ALA A 39 -24.23 -5.36 9.90
C ALA A 39 -22.91 -4.65 9.55
N ALA A 40 -21.86 -4.81 10.37
CA ALA A 40 -20.57 -4.19 10.09
C ALA A 40 -19.92 -4.78 8.82
N PRO A 41 -19.26 -3.94 8.01
CA PRO A 41 -18.64 -4.38 6.77
C PRO A 41 -17.50 -5.37 7.03
N THR A 42 -17.32 -6.30 6.10
CA THR A 42 -16.18 -7.22 6.13
C THR A 42 -14.89 -6.52 5.72
N MET A 43 -13.75 -7.14 6.00
CA MET A 43 -12.46 -6.63 5.50
C MET A 43 -12.42 -6.52 3.98
N GLN A 44 -13.07 -7.45 3.28
CA GLN A 44 -13.15 -7.44 1.83
C GLN A 44 -13.95 -6.24 1.32
N ASP A 45 -15.05 -5.89 1.99
CA ASP A 45 -15.86 -4.72 1.64
C ASP A 45 -15.05 -3.42 1.78
N LEU A 46 -14.29 -3.29 2.87
CA LEU A 46 -13.43 -2.14 3.11
C LEU A 46 -12.35 -1.99 2.03
N VAL A 47 -11.69 -3.10 1.66
CA VAL A 47 -10.68 -3.10 0.59
C VAL A 47 -11.31 -2.76 -0.77
N ASN A 48 -12.46 -3.36 -1.09
CA ASN A 48 -13.16 -3.11 -2.35
C ASN A 48 -13.54 -1.63 -2.49
N VAL A 49 -14.11 -1.02 -1.45
CA VAL A 49 -14.48 0.40 -1.46
C VAL A 49 -13.25 1.29 -1.57
N ALA A 50 -12.16 0.98 -0.85
CA ALA A 50 -10.92 1.74 -0.94
C ALA A 50 -10.33 1.74 -2.36
N LEU A 51 -10.28 0.57 -3.01
CA LEU A 51 -9.79 0.42 -4.38
C LEU A 51 -10.69 1.12 -5.41
N GLN A 52 -12.01 1.00 -5.25
CA GLN A 52 -12.97 1.67 -6.12
C GLN A 52 -12.86 3.19 -6.02
N ARG A 53 -12.74 3.74 -4.80
CA ARG A 53 -12.52 5.17 -4.58
C ARG A 53 -11.19 5.62 -5.19
N PHE A 54 -10.11 4.91 -4.90
CA PHE A 54 -8.80 5.22 -5.48
C PHE A 54 -8.84 5.27 -7.02
N THR A 55 -9.50 4.30 -7.66
CA THR A 55 -9.63 4.26 -9.12
C THR A 55 -10.52 5.39 -9.66
N ARG A 56 -11.62 5.69 -8.97
CA ARG A 56 -12.52 6.80 -9.33
C ARG A 56 -11.77 8.12 -9.26
N ASP A 57 -11.10 8.39 -8.16
CA ASP A 57 -10.40 9.64 -7.89
C ASP A 57 -9.19 9.80 -8.85
N TRP A 58 -8.56 8.69 -9.25
CA TRP A 58 -7.54 8.70 -10.32
C TRP A 58 -8.08 9.13 -11.70
N ASN A 59 -9.36 8.85 -11.98
CA ASN A 59 -10.00 9.23 -13.23
C ASN A 59 -10.60 10.64 -13.21
N ASN A 60 -10.56 11.33 -12.06
CA ASN A 60 -10.96 12.72 -11.92
C ASN A 60 -9.73 13.61 -12.07
N SER A 61 -9.69 14.49 -13.10
CA SER A 61 -8.49 15.27 -13.42
C SER A 61 -8.04 16.23 -12.32
N GLU A 62 -8.96 16.74 -11.50
CA GLU A 62 -8.65 17.62 -10.38
C GLU A 62 -7.98 16.85 -9.23
N GLU A 63 -8.54 15.69 -8.88
CA GLU A 63 -8.05 14.83 -7.80
C GLU A 63 -6.80 14.04 -8.21
N GLN A 64 -6.67 13.68 -9.50
CA GLN A 64 -5.55 12.93 -10.05
C GLN A 64 -4.21 13.65 -9.81
N SER A 65 -4.17 14.97 -9.98
CA SER A 65 -2.94 15.75 -9.80
C SER A 65 -2.47 15.72 -8.34
N GLN A 66 -3.40 15.84 -7.39
CA GLN A 66 -3.11 15.77 -5.96
C GLN A 66 -2.66 14.36 -5.57
N MET A 67 -3.39 13.34 -6.02
CA MET A 67 -3.05 11.93 -5.77
C MET A 67 -1.67 11.56 -6.34
N LEU A 68 -1.34 12.04 -7.55
CA LEU A 68 -0.02 11.81 -8.14
C LEU A 68 1.09 12.45 -7.29
N ALA A 69 0.89 13.68 -6.80
CA ALA A 69 1.86 14.36 -5.94
C ALA A 69 2.10 13.57 -4.63
N GLU A 70 1.02 13.09 -4.00
CA GLU A 70 1.11 12.26 -2.79
C GLU A 70 1.86 10.94 -3.04
N LEU A 71 1.54 10.24 -4.13
CA LEU A 71 2.22 8.98 -4.50
C LEU A 71 3.72 9.19 -4.72
N LEU A 72 4.09 10.27 -5.39
CA LEU A 72 5.50 10.60 -5.65
C LEU A 72 6.24 10.97 -4.36
N GLU A 73 5.63 11.73 -3.45
CA GLU A 73 6.24 12.05 -2.15
C GLU A 73 6.40 10.79 -1.28
N HIS A 74 5.37 9.93 -1.22
CA HIS A 74 5.48 8.63 -0.55
C HIS A 74 6.62 7.78 -1.11
N ARG A 75 6.79 7.75 -2.44
CA ARG A 75 7.90 7.03 -3.08
C ARG A 75 9.26 7.62 -2.70
N LYS A 76 9.37 8.95 -2.65
CA LYS A 76 10.59 9.65 -2.23
C LYS A 76 10.96 9.32 -0.77
N ILE A 77 9.98 9.35 0.14
CA ILE A 77 10.16 8.97 1.55
C ILE A 77 10.63 7.51 1.66
N ALA A 78 9.99 6.59 0.95
CA ALA A 78 10.36 5.17 0.96
C ALA A 78 11.82 4.96 0.49
N ARG A 79 12.24 5.66 -0.59
CA ARG A 79 13.62 5.61 -1.09
C ARG A 79 14.62 6.20 -0.09
N SER A 80 14.28 7.29 0.58
CA SER A 80 15.13 7.91 1.61
C SER A 80 15.41 6.97 2.79
N LYS A 81 14.43 6.14 3.17
CA LYS A 81 14.58 5.15 4.25
C LYS A 81 15.46 3.94 3.87
N MET A 82 15.62 3.63 2.59
CA MET A 82 16.44 2.48 2.15
C MET A 82 17.94 2.69 2.35
N GLY A 83 18.45 3.92 2.25
CA GLY A 83 19.89 4.21 2.38
C GLY A 83 20.41 4.25 3.83
N LYS A 84 19.53 4.37 4.83
CA LYS A 84 19.93 4.61 6.24
C LYS A 84 20.14 3.33 7.07
N LYS A 85 19.91 2.14 6.52
CA LYS A 85 19.99 0.87 7.27
C LYS A 85 21.41 0.28 7.38
N ASN A 86 22.41 0.84 6.69
CA ASN A 86 23.77 0.26 6.66
C ASN A 86 24.80 0.91 7.60
N ASP A 87 24.51 2.06 8.23
CA ASP A 87 25.53 2.80 8.99
C ASP A 87 25.64 2.43 10.48
N SER A 88 24.82 1.52 11.01
CA SER A 88 24.85 1.16 12.43
C SER A 88 25.75 -0.03 12.80
N ARG A 89 26.65 -0.49 11.90
CA ARG A 89 27.58 -1.60 12.18
C ARG A 89 29.05 -1.21 12.42
N HIS A 90 29.39 0.08 12.44
CA HIS A 90 30.76 0.52 12.75
C HIS A 90 30.78 1.67 13.77
N ALA A 91 30.40 1.40 15.02
CA ALA A 91 30.71 2.30 16.13
C ALA A 91 30.64 1.56 17.47
N SER A 92 31.48 0.55 17.67
CA SER A 92 31.80 -0.01 19.00
C SER A 92 33.08 -0.83 18.92
N THR A 93 34.21 -0.15 18.74
CA THR A 93 35.52 -0.68 19.14
C THR A 93 36.37 0.51 19.52
N GLU A 94 36.40 0.83 20.81
CA GLU A 94 37.55 1.43 21.49
C GLU A 94 37.26 1.35 23.00
N GLN A 95 37.75 0.26 23.60
CA GLN A 95 38.08 0.21 25.02
C GLN A 95 39.46 0.85 25.20
N PRO A 96 39.67 1.50 26.34
CA PRO A 96 40.78 1.10 27.21
C PRO A 96 40.29 0.38 28.46
#